data_AF-A0A6H0A0Y0-F1
#
_entry.id   AF-A0A6H0A0Y0-F1
#
_cell.length_a   1.000
_cell.length_b   1.000
_cell.length_c   1.000
_cell.angle_alpha   90.00
_cell.angle_beta   90.00
_cell.angle_gamma   90.00
#
_symmetry.space_group_name_H-M   'P 1'
#
loop_
_entity.id
_entity.type
_entity.pdbx_description
1 polymer ?
#
loop_
_entity_poly.entity_id
_entity_poly.type
_entity_poly.pdbx_seq_one_letter_code
_entity_poly.pdbx_strand_id
1 'polypeptide(L)'
;MKLKINFQNGLVKIMKNNDENNSESKRRKYILATFIFIIFLLIGLLIYIILNQTNAHGQIVDFKQAAKDKDYNKISKYLSSGQRDLSKNEAKAFINYINNPKNSKRFDKEINEIEKNVKENNKYAIDLGAITDSNGKKIINVKKDGKKFFFIEKLKFAPNYTNVYVKENDNTAVYNYNTNKEHQIVADKNRLTSIGTFFTGKYNINAKKKIEDTLLTGESSGKLEFNTEVTDKNNKVVAIQNFDQSSFKINLKNSEALDNSKKVVVDGKEEDYVDNKIYGHYFNNDEFKVHVVGTIDGKEFVTNDRNISKNKYQSPQEVDLSFNQDSINKFEQENKEIENKGKKFMIDYTNDLNQAYKKSDYKYISDYIEEDSKVAKHMKKMVESKAKNKYSNPQIDDISKDKDKLKVILTKEVNNNKIQSKYSLKYNKDTNDFKIIEYTDI
;
A
#
# COMPACT_ATOMS: atom_id res chain seq x y z
N MET A 1 11.86 67.71 -12.02
CA MET A 1 12.39 68.43 -13.20
C MET A 1 12.46 67.43 -14.35
N LYS A 2 11.62 67.60 -15.38
CA LYS A 2 11.48 66.68 -16.52
C LYS A 2 12.67 66.83 -17.46
N LEU A 3 13.33 65.74 -17.86
CA LEU A 3 14.09 65.72 -19.11
C LEU A 3 13.51 64.65 -20.05
N LYS A 4 12.96 65.15 -21.16
CA LYS A 4 12.42 64.42 -22.30
C LYS A 4 13.56 63.97 -23.21
N ILE A 5 13.45 62.73 -23.67
CA ILE A 5 14.21 62.12 -24.76
C ILE A 5 13.77 62.78 -26.08
N ASN A 6 14.73 63.19 -26.92
CA ASN A 6 14.48 63.77 -28.24
C ASN A 6 15.05 62.87 -29.34
N PHE A 7 14.17 62.21 -30.08
CA PHE A 7 14.46 61.24 -31.14
C PHE A 7 13.96 61.80 -32.47
N GLN A 8 14.65 62.77 -33.05
CA GLN A 8 14.49 63.17 -34.45
C GLN A 8 15.76 63.88 -34.90
N ASN A 9 16.54 63.25 -35.78
CA ASN A 9 17.39 63.90 -36.77
C ASN A 9 18.11 62.82 -37.60
N GLY A 10 17.40 62.34 -38.61
CA GLY A 10 17.99 61.41 -39.56
C GLY A 10 17.02 61.07 -40.67
N LEU A 11 16.54 62.08 -41.42
CA LEU A 11 15.92 61.86 -42.74
C LEU A 11 15.59 63.13 -43.56
N VAL A 12 16.31 64.25 -43.40
CA VAL A 12 16.15 65.39 -44.33
C VAL A 12 17.50 66.04 -44.63
N LYS A 13 18.25 65.47 -45.58
CA LYS A 13 19.27 66.22 -46.32
C LYS A 13 19.68 65.55 -47.64
N ILE A 14 18.76 65.41 -48.59
CA ILE A 14 19.12 65.22 -50.00
C ILE A 14 18.11 65.96 -50.88
N MET A 15 18.41 67.23 -51.20
CA MET A 15 17.93 67.90 -52.41
C MET A 15 18.80 69.13 -52.68
N LYS A 16 19.78 68.96 -53.57
CA LYS A 16 20.24 69.91 -54.62
C LYS A 16 21.66 69.56 -55.05
N ASN A 17 21.82 68.95 -56.22
CA ASN A 17 22.35 69.64 -57.40
C ASN A 17 22.69 68.66 -58.54
N ASN A 18 22.39 69.17 -59.73
CA ASN A 18 22.99 68.92 -61.05
C ASN A 18 22.53 67.70 -61.85
N ASP A 19 21.85 68.07 -62.95
CA ASP A 19 21.61 67.31 -64.16
C ASP A 19 22.91 66.77 -64.75
N GLU A 20 22.92 65.47 -65.06
CA GLU A 20 23.46 64.87 -66.30
C GLU A 20 23.18 63.34 -66.29
N ASN A 21 22.82 62.78 -67.44
CA ASN A 21 22.51 61.36 -67.73
C ASN A 21 21.14 60.79 -67.30
N ASN A 22 20.12 61.14 -68.10
CA ASN A 22 18.72 60.73 -67.96
C ASN A 22 18.41 59.30 -68.48
N SER A 23 19.32 58.33 -68.33
CA SER A 23 19.03 56.90 -68.59
C SER A 23 19.46 55.93 -67.47
N GLU A 24 20.49 56.24 -66.67
CA GLU A 24 20.93 55.39 -65.55
C GLU A 24 20.14 55.61 -64.24
N SER A 25 19.65 56.85 -64.00
CA SER A 25 18.89 57.23 -62.80
C SER A 25 17.52 56.53 -62.71
N LYS A 26 16.84 56.35 -63.86
CA LYS A 26 15.59 55.59 -63.94
C LYS A 26 15.86 54.10 -63.68
N ARG A 27 16.91 53.54 -64.28
CA ARG A 27 17.28 52.11 -64.13
C ARG A 27 17.58 51.74 -62.67
N ARG A 28 18.29 52.58 -61.91
CA ARG A 28 18.50 52.39 -60.46
C ARG A 28 17.21 52.47 -59.64
N LYS A 29 16.29 53.40 -59.96
CA LYS A 29 14.97 53.48 -59.29
C LYS A 29 14.09 52.27 -59.59
N TYR A 30 14.11 51.76 -60.83
CA TYR A 30 13.41 50.53 -61.19
C TYR A 30 14.04 49.30 -60.52
N ILE A 31 15.37 49.19 -60.46
CA ILE A 31 16.05 48.10 -59.73
C ILE A 31 15.68 48.13 -58.23
N LEU A 32 15.65 49.31 -57.60
CA LEU A 32 15.28 49.47 -56.20
C LEU A 32 13.79 49.11 -55.96
N ALA A 33 12.90 49.54 -56.86
CA ALA A 33 11.48 49.21 -56.79
C ALA A 33 11.21 47.71 -57.01
N THR A 34 11.92 47.07 -57.94
CA THR A 34 11.87 45.62 -58.17
C THR A 34 12.40 44.85 -56.96
N PHE A 35 13.46 45.33 -56.32
CA PHE A 35 14.00 44.70 -55.10
C PHE A 35 13.02 44.81 -53.92
N ILE A 36 12.39 45.97 -53.72
CA ILE A 36 11.33 46.17 -52.73
C ILE A 36 10.12 45.26 -53.02
N PHE A 37 9.73 45.14 -54.30
CA PHE A 37 8.65 44.24 -54.73
C PHE A 37 8.98 42.76 -54.46
N ILE A 38 10.22 42.33 -54.70
CA ILE A 38 10.69 40.97 -54.37
C ILE A 38 10.67 40.73 -52.85
N ILE A 39 11.07 41.71 -52.04
CA ILE A 39 10.97 41.62 -50.58
C ILE A 39 9.51 41.50 -50.14
N PHE A 40 8.59 42.29 -50.70
CA PHE A 40 7.16 42.16 -50.42
C PHE A 40 6.59 40.81 -50.88
N LEU A 41 7.06 40.25 -51.99
CA LEU A 41 6.72 38.91 -52.45
C LEU A 41 7.24 37.83 -51.49
N LEU A 42 8.47 37.96 -51.00
CA LEU A 42 9.06 37.03 -50.02
C LEU A 42 8.36 37.12 -48.67
N ILE A 43 8.02 38.33 -48.21
CA ILE A 43 7.21 38.55 -47.01
C ILE A 43 5.80 37.99 -47.22
N GLY A 44 5.18 38.21 -48.38
CA GLY A 44 3.88 37.64 -48.74
C GLY A 44 3.89 36.11 -48.76
N LEU A 45 4.95 35.50 -49.31
CA LEU A 45 5.17 34.06 -49.29
C LEU A 45 5.38 33.55 -47.87
N LEU A 46 6.17 34.24 -47.05
CA LEU A 46 6.40 33.90 -45.65
C LEU A 46 5.10 34.00 -44.84
N ILE A 47 4.32 35.06 -45.03
CA ILE A 47 3.00 35.25 -44.44
C ILE A 47 2.05 34.15 -44.92
N TYR A 48 2.05 33.80 -46.20
CA TYR A 48 1.23 32.72 -46.74
C TYR A 48 1.58 31.35 -46.11
N ILE A 49 2.88 31.03 -45.97
CA ILE A 49 3.35 29.81 -45.32
C ILE A 49 2.94 29.81 -43.83
N ILE A 50 3.14 30.92 -43.12
CA ILE A 50 2.75 31.07 -41.72
C ILE A 50 1.23 30.93 -41.58
N LEU A 51 0.43 31.60 -42.39
CA LEU A 51 -1.04 31.53 -42.36
C LEU A 51 -1.55 30.12 -42.69
N ASN A 52 -0.92 29.42 -43.62
CA ASN A 52 -1.32 28.06 -43.98
C ASN A 52 -0.93 27.02 -42.93
N GLN A 53 0.19 27.19 -42.23
CA GLN A 53 0.59 26.33 -41.10
C GLN A 53 -0.14 26.69 -39.79
N THR A 54 -0.59 27.94 -39.63
CA THR A 54 -1.22 28.43 -38.39
C THR A 54 -2.74 28.44 -38.43
N ASN A 55 -3.38 28.19 -39.57
CA ASN A 55 -4.84 28.00 -39.64
C ASN A 55 -5.27 26.67 -38.98
N ALA A 56 -6.58 26.51 -38.74
CA ALA A 56 -7.11 25.36 -38.01
C ALA A 56 -6.83 24.01 -38.71
N HIS A 57 -6.95 23.98 -40.04
CA HIS A 57 -6.72 22.77 -40.83
C HIS A 57 -5.23 22.39 -40.84
N GLY A 58 -4.34 23.37 -41.05
CA GLY A 58 -2.89 23.20 -41.01
C GLY A 58 -2.40 22.67 -39.67
N GLN A 59 -3.00 23.09 -38.55
CA GLN A 59 -2.69 22.56 -37.22
C GLN A 59 -3.04 21.07 -37.08
N ILE A 60 -4.15 20.58 -37.67
CA ILE A 60 -4.48 19.15 -37.67
C ILE A 60 -3.46 18.37 -38.50
N VAL A 61 -3.12 18.87 -39.70
CA VAL A 61 -2.16 18.23 -40.60
C VAL A 61 -0.76 18.17 -39.95
N ASP A 62 -0.29 19.26 -39.36
CA ASP A 62 1.00 19.31 -38.67
C ASP A 62 1.00 18.45 -37.39
N PHE A 63 -0.09 18.41 -36.62
CA PHE A 63 -0.21 17.50 -35.47
C PHE A 63 -0.13 16.02 -35.90
N LYS A 64 -0.87 15.65 -36.96
CA LYS A 64 -0.84 14.30 -37.54
C LYS A 64 0.54 13.94 -38.08
N GLN A 65 1.20 14.86 -38.77
CA GLN A 65 2.53 14.65 -39.31
C GLN A 65 3.57 14.53 -38.19
N ALA A 66 3.51 15.40 -37.18
CA ALA A 66 4.36 15.31 -35.99
C ALA A 66 4.20 13.96 -35.25
N ALA A 67 2.98 13.41 -35.21
CA ALA A 67 2.72 12.11 -34.61
C ALA A 67 3.39 10.96 -35.40
N LYS A 68 3.31 11.02 -36.74
CA LYS A 68 3.95 10.05 -37.65
C LYS A 68 5.47 10.13 -37.59
N ASP A 69 6.01 11.35 -37.60
CA ASP A 69 7.45 11.62 -37.57
C ASP A 69 8.07 11.43 -36.17
N LYS A 70 7.24 11.12 -35.17
CA LYS A 70 7.63 11.00 -33.76
C LYS A 70 8.30 12.27 -33.22
N ASP A 71 7.83 13.43 -33.66
CA ASP A 71 8.29 14.73 -33.17
C ASP A 71 7.66 15.03 -31.80
N TYR A 72 8.29 14.49 -30.75
CA TYR A 72 7.81 14.62 -29.38
C TYR A 72 7.75 16.08 -28.90
N ASN A 73 8.58 16.97 -29.44
CA ASN A 73 8.61 18.37 -29.05
C ASN A 73 7.37 19.10 -29.60
N LYS A 74 7.04 18.89 -30.88
CA LYS A 74 5.80 19.43 -31.47
C LYS A 74 4.57 18.87 -30.78
N ILE A 75 4.52 17.56 -30.53
CA ILE A 75 3.39 16.92 -29.85
C ILE A 75 3.21 17.47 -28.43
N SER A 76 4.30 17.60 -27.67
CA SER A 76 4.29 18.25 -26.35
C SER A 76 3.74 19.68 -26.44
N LYS A 77 4.17 20.47 -27.42
CA LYS A 77 3.69 21.85 -27.60
C LYS A 77 2.19 21.93 -27.92
N TYR A 78 1.68 21.09 -28.81
CA TYR A 78 0.25 21.05 -29.13
C TYR A 78 -0.60 20.69 -27.90
N LEU A 79 -0.16 19.69 -27.12
CA LEU A 79 -0.90 19.19 -25.97
C LEU A 79 -0.69 20.02 -24.69
N SER A 80 0.33 20.86 -24.63
CA SER A 80 0.55 21.81 -23.51
C SER A 80 -0.45 22.96 -23.51
N SER A 81 -1.25 23.14 -24.56
CA SER A 81 -2.35 24.12 -24.61
C SER A 81 -3.54 23.76 -23.69
N GLY A 82 -3.45 22.63 -22.97
CA GLY A 82 -4.44 22.08 -22.05
C GLY A 82 -4.48 22.74 -20.66
N GLN A 83 -4.55 21.92 -19.62
CA GLN A 83 -4.56 22.34 -18.20
C GLN A 83 -3.15 22.47 -17.61
N ARG A 84 -2.18 21.77 -18.18
CA ARG A 84 -0.76 21.82 -17.80
C ARG A 84 0.13 21.52 -19.00
N ASP A 85 1.41 21.86 -18.85
CA ASP A 85 2.41 21.47 -19.83
C ASP A 85 2.56 19.95 -19.87
N LEU A 86 2.62 19.42 -21.08
CA LEU A 86 2.81 18.01 -21.34
C LEU A 86 4.31 17.75 -21.56
N SER A 87 4.88 16.86 -20.75
CA SER A 87 6.32 16.56 -20.84
C SER A 87 6.70 15.86 -22.15
N LYS A 88 7.97 15.96 -22.55
CA LYS A 88 8.50 15.19 -23.68
C LYS A 88 8.36 13.67 -23.46
N ASN A 89 8.48 13.21 -22.21
CA ASN A 89 8.31 11.81 -21.84
C ASN A 89 6.86 11.34 -22.01
N GLU A 90 5.89 12.16 -21.63
CA GLU A 90 4.47 11.89 -21.86
C GLU A 90 4.12 11.94 -23.36
N ALA A 91 4.71 12.86 -24.12
CA ALA A 91 4.54 12.89 -25.58
C ALA A 91 5.08 11.60 -26.20
N LYS A 92 6.26 11.14 -25.77
CA LYS A 92 6.82 9.86 -26.21
C LYS A 92 5.92 8.68 -25.84
N ALA A 93 5.36 8.65 -24.64
CA ALA A 93 4.44 7.60 -24.19
C ALA A 93 3.17 7.55 -25.07
N PHE A 94 2.59 8.72 -25.37
CA PHE A 94 1.43 8.84 -26.26
C PHE A 94 1.74 8.42 -27.70
N ILE A 95 2.88 8.86 -28.26
CA ILE A 95 3.28 8.49 -29.61
C ILE A 95 3.52 6.98 -29.74
N ASN A 96 4.15 6.35 -28.75
CA ASN A 96 4.30 4.90 -28.69
C ASN A 96 2.93 4.20 -28.61
N TYR A 97 2.00 4.79 -27.87
CA TYR A 97 0.65 4.28 -27.71
C TYR A 97 -0.15 4.29 -29.03
N ILE A 98 -0.20 5.43 -29.74
CA ILE A 98 -0.97 5.54 -30.99
C ILE A 98 -0.31 4.82 -32.16
N ASN A 99 1.02 4.67 -32.17
CA ASN A 99 1.73 3.97 -33.23
C ASN A 99 1.70 2.43 -33.08
N ASN A 100 1.08 1.90 -32.02
CA ASN A 100 0.79 0.48 -31.93
C ASN A 100 -0.20 0.09 -33.06
N PRO A 101 0.01 -1.03 -33.80
CA PRO A 101 -0.82 -1.40 -34.96
C PRO A 101 -2.33 -1.37 -34.72
N LYS A 102 -2.79 -1.74 -33.52
CA LYS A 102 -4.24 -1.69 -33.18
C LYS A 102 -4.75 -0.27 -32.99
N ASN A 103 -3.95 0.62 -32.39
CA ASN A 103 -4.34 1.99 -32.07
C ASN A 103 -4.15 2.95 -33.25
N SER A 104 -3.18 2.69 -34.12
CA SER A 104 -2.85 3.55 -35.26
C SER A 104 -4.03 3.71 -36.20
N LYS A 105 -4.75 2.62 -36.52
CA LYS A 105 -5.96 2.68 -37.35
C LYS A 105 -7.06 3.54 -36.72
N ARG A 106 -7.27 3.44 -35.40
CA ARG A 106 -8.26 4.25 -34.68
C ARG A 106 -7.85 5.72 -34.68
N PHE A 107 -6.61 6.02 -34.34
CA PHE A 107 -6.06 7.36 -34.37
C PHE A 107 -6.19 8.01 -35.76
N ASP A 108 -5.81 7.30 -36.83
CA ASP A 108 -5.92 7.80 -38.20
C ASP A 108 -7.38 8.08 -38.59
N LYS A 109 -8.31 7.21 -38.20
CA LYS A 109 -9.75 7.43 -38.44
C LYS A 109 -10.23 8.69 -37.71
N GLU A 110 -9.98 8.78 -36.41
CA GLU A 110 -10.45 9.89 -35.56
C GLU A 110 -9.84 11.22 -35.99
N ILE A 111 -8.54 11.26 -36.30
CA ILE A 111 -7.88 12.51 -36.74
C ILE A 111 -8.37 12.96 -38.13
N ASN A 112 -8.68 12.02 -39.03
CA ASN A 112 -9.27 12.34 -40.34
C ASN A 112 -10.70 12.86 -40.22
N GLU A 113 -11.50 12.30 -39.29
CA GLU A 113 -12.84 12.80 -38.99
C GLU A 113 -12.78 14.22 -38.42
N ILE A 114 -11.85 14.49 -37.50
CA ILE A 114 -11.60 15.84 -36.98
C ILE A 114 -11.16 16.79 -38.11
N GLU A 115 -10.28 16.35 -39.01
CA GLU A 115 -9.83 17.12 -40.17
C GLU A 115 -11.02 17.50 -41.08
N LYS A 116 -11.93 16.56 -41.34
CA LYS A 116 -13.16 16.78 -42.11
C LYS A 116 -14.07 17.78 -41.41
N ASN A 117 -14.29 17.62 -40.10
CA ASN A 117 -15.10 18.54 -39.30
C ASN A 117 -14.53 19.95 -39.29
N VAL A 118 -13.20 20.12 -39.36
CA VAL A 118 -12.56 21.45 -39.48
C VAL A 118 -12.81 22.07 -40.86
N LYS A 119 -12.82 21.27 -41.94
CA LYS A 119 -13.10 21.73 -43.31
C LYS A 119 -14.57 22.08 -43.54
N GLU A 120 -15.49 21.28 -43.00
CA GLU A 120 -16.93 21.40 -43.24
C GLU A 120 -17.64 22.38 -42.30
N ASN A 121 -17.00 22.80 -41.21
CA ASN A 121 -17.73 23.44 -40.12
C ASN A 121 -18.34 24.81 -40.48
N ASN A 122 -19.66 24.91 -40.26
CA ASN A 122 -20.36 26.18 -40.07
C ASN A 122 -19.73 26.95 -38.89
N LYS A 123 -19.77 28.28 -38.94
CA LYS A 123 -19.09 29.22 -38.01
C LYS A 123 -19.35 29.02 -36.50
N TYR A 124 -20.24 28.10 -36.10
CA TYR A 124 -20.80 27.98 -34.74
C TYR A 124 -20.38 26.74 -33.94
N ALA A 125 -19.91 25.65 -34.56
CA ALA A 125 -19.52 24.46 -33.76
C ALA A 125 -18.16 24.66 -33.09
N ILE A 126 -18.12 24.47 -31.77
CA ILE A 126 -16.94 24.66 -30.93
C ILE A 126 -16.17 23.35 -30.75
N ASP A 127 -16.86 22.21 -30.65
CA ASP A 127 -16.27 20.87 -30.56
C ASP A 127 -16.08 20.28 -31.98
N LEU A 128 -14.87 19.79 -32.25
CA LEU A 128 -14.46 19.28 -33.56
C LEU A 128 -14.26 17.77 -33.54
N GLY A 129 -14.32 17.14 -32.37
CA GLY A 129 -14.13 15.71 -32.17
C GLY A 129 -13.11 15.39 -31.08
N ALA A 130 -12.84 14.10 -30.90
CA ALA A 130 -11.93 13.60 -29.89
C ALA A 130 -11.13 12.41 -30.39
N ILE A 131 -9.93 12.25 -29.83
CA ILE A 131 -9.12 11.04 -29.93
C ILE A 131 -9.42 10.18 -28.71
N THR A 132 -9.60 8.88 -28.88
CA THR A 132 -9.98 7.96 -27.79
C THR A 132 -8.95 6.86 -27.53
N ASP A 133 -8.94 6.36 -26.28
CA ASP A 133 -8.19 5.15 -25.93
C ASP A 133 -8.87 3.87 -26.44
N SER A 134 -8.29 2.70 -26.18
CA SER A 134 -8.88 1.42 -26.64
C SER A 134 -10.22 1.10 -25.98
N ASN A 135 -10.53 1.74 -24.85
CA ASN A 135 -11.74 1.58 -24.08
C ASN A 135 -12.80 2.65 -24.45
N GLY A 136 -12.53 3.48 -25.47
CA GLY A 136 -13.42 4.55 -25.91
C GLY A 136 -13.40 5.80 -25.02
N LYS A 137 -12.50 5.88 -24.03
CA LYS A 137 -12.34 7.08 -23.20
C LYS A 137 -11.67 8.16 -24.02
N LYS A 138 -12.23 9.38 -24.03
CA LYS A 138 -11.63 10.54 -24.70
C LYS A 138 -10.30 10.88 -24.04
N ILE A 139 -9.21 10.84 -24.81
CA ILE A 139 -7.87 11.21 -24.34
C ILE A 139 -7.43 12.57 -24.83
N ILE A 140 -7.90 13.04 -25.99
CA ILE A 140 -7.71 14.41 -26.46
C ILE A 140 -9.05 14.92 -26.98
N ASN A 141 -9.51 16.07 -26.49
CA ASN A 141 -10.62 16.79 -27.10
C ASN A 141 -10.06 17.88 -28.01
N VAL A 142 -10.59 18.01 -29.23
CA VAL A 142 -10.18 19.04 -30.18
C VAL A 142 -11.31 20.05 -30.33
N LYS A 143 -11.03 21.31 -30.02
CA LYS A 143 -12.02 22.40 -30.08
C LYS A 143 -11.43 23.68 -30.64
N LYS A 144 -12.28 24.59 -31.11
CA LYS A 144 -11.84 25.94 -31.50
C LYS A 144 -11.37 26.71 -30.27
N ASP A 145 -10.15 27.24 -30.33
CA ASP A 145 -9.60 28.15 -29.32
C ASP A 145 -10.18 29.53 -29.61
N GLY A 146 -11.18 29.96 -28.84
CA GLY A 146 -12.03 31.15 -29.10
C GLY A 146 -11.30 32.51 -29.22
N LYS A 147 -9.96 32.53 -29.14
CA LYS A 147 -9.11 33.70 -29.38
C LYS A 147 -8.91 33.90 -30.89
N LYS A 148 -9.79 34.67 -31.53
CA LYS A 148 -9.59 35.15 -32.90
C LYS A 148 -8.55 36.27 -32.92
N PHE A 149 -7.30 35.95 -33.29
CA PHE A 149 -6.30 36.97 -33.62
C PHE A 149 -6.30 37.14 -35.15
N PHE A 150 -6.73 38.31 -35.65
CA PHE A 150 -6.65 38.70 -37.08
C PHE A 150 -6.98 37.57 -38.09
N PHE A 151 -8.20 37.01 -38.02
CA PHE A 151 -8.73 35.97 -38.94
C PHE A 151 -8.18 34.54 -38.80
N ILE A 152 -7.28 34.25 -37.86
CA ILE A 152 -6.77 32.89 -37.63
C ILE A 152 -7.62 32.18 -36.56
N GLU A 153 -8.34 31.12 -36.95
CA GLU A 153 -8.98 30.19 -36.01
C GLU A 153 -7.93 29.21 -35.49
N LYS A 154 -7.56 29.32 -34.20
CA LYS A 154 -6.66 28.36 -33.56
C LYS A 154 -7.41 27.16 -33.00
N LEU A 155 -6.75 26.00 -32.96
CA LEU A 155 -7.30 24.81 -32.31
C LEU A 155 -6.68 24.64 -30.94
N LYS A 156 -7.49 24.17 -30.00
CA LYS A 156 -7.05 23.69 -28.69
C LYS A 156 -7.17 22.18 -28.68
N PHE A 157 -6.02 21.51 -28.58
CA PHE A 157 -5.93 20.09 -28.30
C PHE A 157 -5.85 19.92 -26.78
N ALA A 158 -6.98 19.60 -26.15
CA ALA A 158 -7.09 19.48 -24.71
C ALA A 158 -6.87 18.01 -24.28
N PRO A 159 -5.68 17.65 -23.75
CA PRO A 159 -5.45 16.32 -23.20
C PRO A 159 -6.29 16.08 -21.94
N ASN A 160 -6.79 14.87 -21.78
CA ASN A 160 -7.40 14.38 -20.55
C ASN A 160 -6.40 13.47 -19.84
N TYR A 161 -6.12 13.78 -18.57
CA TYR A 161 -5.15 13.03 -17.77
C TYR A 161 -5.85 11.97 -16.91
N THR A 162 -5.13 10.90 -16.61
CA THR A 162 -5.61 9.81 -15.77
C THR A 162 -4.87 9.82 -14.44
N ASN A 163 -5.62 9.79 -13.33
CA ASN A 163 -5.06 9.60 -12.00
C ASN A 163 -4.48 8.19 -11.88
N VAL A 164 -3.26 8.11 -11.37
CA VAL A 164 -2.59 6.85 -11.09
C VAL A 164 -2.40 6.73 -9.59
N TYR A 165 -2.53 5.52 -9.07
CA TYR A 165 -2.55 5.24 -7.64
C TYR A 165 -1.51 4.19 -7.26
N VAL A 166 -1.02 4.25 -6.02
CA VAL A 166 -0.34 3.15 -5.34
C VAL A 166 -1.22 2.62 -4.22
N LYS A 167 -0.98 1.38 -3.79
CA LYS A 167 -1.75 0.72 -2.74
C LYS A 167 -0.80 0.16 -1.69
N GLU A 168 -0.91 0.70 -0.47
CA GLU A 168 -0.25 0.12 0.70
C GLU A 168 -1.22 -0.71 1.54
N ASN A 169 -0.67 -1.65 2.30
CA ASN A 169 -1.44 -2.58 3.13
C ASN A 169 -1.27 -2.17 4.60
N ASP A 170 -0.53 -2.92 5.40
CA ASP A 170 -0.31 -2.63 6.83
C ASP A 170 0.70 -1.50 7.09
N ASN A 171 1.42 -1.05 6.07
CA ASN A 171 2.49 -0.07 6.16
C ASN A 171 2.07 1.31 5.63
N THR A 172 2.77 2.35 6.07
CA THR A 172 2.83 3.66 5.40
C THR A 172 4.03 3.64 4.43
N ALA A 173 3.97 4.41 3.35
CA ALA A 173 5.11 4.55 2.46
C ALA A 173 5.30 5.99 1.94
N VAL A 174 6.56 6.39 1.79
CA VAL A 174 6.95 7.66 1.16
C VAL A 174 7.60 7.38 -0.18
N TYR A 175 7.06 7.95 -1.25
CA TYR A 175 7.59 7.82 -2.61
C TYR A 175 8.24 9.12 -3.05
N ASN A 176 9.48 9.02 -3.53
CA ASN A 176 10.19 10.10 -4.17
C ASN A 176 10.48 9.73 -5.62
N TYR A 177 9.99 10.51 -6.57
CA TYR A 177 10.23 10.27 -8.00
C TYR A 177 10.22 11.57 -8.79
N ASN A 178 10.82 11.52 -9.98
CA ASN A 178 10.86 12.66 -10.89
C ASN A 178 10.20 12.29 -12.22
N THR A 179 9.34 13.18 -12.71
CA THR A 179 8.84 13.14 -14.08
C THR A 179 9.47 14.27 -14.89
N ASN A 180 9.15 15.51 -14.50
CA ASN A 180 9.75 16.79 -14.90
C ASN A 180 10.01 17.73 -13.71
N LYS A 181 9.42 17.38 -12.57
CA LYS A 181 9.56 18.03 -11.27
C LYS A 181 9.69 16.91 -10.25
N GLU A 182 10.32 17.21 -9.14
CA GLU A 182 10.36 16.28 -8.02
C GLU A 182 8.97 16.15 -7.39
N HIS A 183 8.61 14.93 -7.06
CA HIS A 183 7.39 14.60 -6.33
C HIS A 183 7.77 13.81 -5.10
N GLN A 184 7.13 14.17 -3.98
CA GLN A 184 7.13 13.41 -2.75
C GLN A 184 5.68 13.13 -2.37
N ILE A 185 5.32 11.86 -2.22
CA ILE A 185 3.97 11.42 -1.89
C ILE A 185 4.03 10.51 -0.68
N VAL A 186 3.20 10.79 0.32
CA VAL A 186 2.97 9.90 1.47
C VAL A 186 1.72 9.09 1.21
N ALA A 187 1.84 7.77 1.24
CA ALA A 187 0.74 6.83 1.08
C ALA A 187 0.43 6.17 2.42
N ASP A 188 -0.77 6.45 2.92
CA ASP A 188 -1.27 5.87 4.17
C ASP A 188 -1.55 4.37 4.03
N LYS A 189 -1.41 3.65 5.15
CA LYS A 189 -1.84 2.26 5.30
C LYS A 189 -3.29 2.03 4.86
N ASN A 190 -3.52 0.90 4.19
CA ASN A 190 -4.81 0.42 3.70
C ASN A 190 -5.57 1.40 2.79
N ARG A 191 -4.87 2.32 2.10
CA ARG A 191 -5.48 3.32 1.21
C ARG A 191 -4.88 3.30 -0.18
N LEU A 192 -5.70 3.69 -1.15
CA LEU A 192 -5.24 4.05 -2.49
C LEU A 192 -4.82 5.51 -2.48
N THR A 193 -3.54 5.77 -2.76
CA THR A 193 -2.97 7.11 -2.75
C THR A 193 -2.60 7.51 -4.17
N SER A 194 -3.03 8.69 -4.62
CA SER A 194 -2.69 9.15 -5.96
C SER A 194 -1.24 9.60 -6.03
N ILE A 195 -0.53 9.11 -7.04
CA ILE A 195 0.81 9.57 -7.42
C ILE A 195 0.75 10.63 -8.54
N GLY A 196 -0.39 11.29 -8.67
CA GLY A 196 -0.63 12.33 -9.68
C GLY A 196 -1.27 11.82 -10.96
N THR A 197 -1.29 12.73 -11.95
CA THR A 197 -2.06 12.58 -13.19
C THR A 197 -1.12 12.42 -14.38
N PHE A 198 -1.37 11.43 -15.23
CA PHE A 198 -0.52 11.10 -16.37
C PHE A 198 -1.31 11.10 -17.68
N PHE A 199 -0.66 11.51 -18.76
CA PHE A 199 -1.26 11.42 -20.08
C PHE A 199 -1.22 9.99 -20.62
N THR A 200 -2.05 9.67 -21.61
CA THR A 200 -2.22 8.29 -22.10
C THR A 200 -0.91 7.66 -22.55
N GLY A 201 -0.60 6.48 -22.01
CA GLY A 201 0.56 5.69 -22.38
C GLY A 201 0.99 4.67 -21.32
N LYS A 202 2.13 4.03 -21.59
CA LYS A 202 2.81 3.12 -20.66
C LYS A 202 3.99 3.83 -20.02
N TYR A 203 4.14 3.68 -18.71
CA TYR A 203 5.14 4.36 -17.90
C TYR A 203 5.94 3.37 -17.07
N ASN A 204 7.22 3.69 -16.93
CA ASN A 204 8.16 3.05 -16.01
C ASN A 204 8.96 4.18 -15.35
N ILE A 205 8.60 4.53 -14.13
CA ILE A 205 9.13 5.68 -13.39
C ILE A 205 10.07 5.17 -12.32
N ASN A 206 11.35 5.55 -12.40
CA ASN A 206 12.29 5.30 -11.31
C ASN A 206 11.86 6.09 -10.08
N ALA A 207 11.83 5.42 -8.94
CA ALA A 207 11.38 5.98 -7.67
C ALA A 207 12.21 5.42 -6.52
N LYS A 208 12.28 6.17 -5.42
CA LYS A 208 12.68 5.67 -4.11
C LYS A 208 11.44 5.50 -3.24
N LYS A 209 11.33 4.37 -2.54
CA LYS A 209 10.25 4.08 -1.59
C LYS A 209 10.85 3.86 -0.22
N LYS A 210 10.38 4.63 0.76
CA LYS A 210 10.63 4.39 2.18
C LYS A 210 9.39 3.73 2.79
N ILE A 211 9.56 2.59 3.44
CA ILE A 211 8.51 1.82 4.12
C ILE A 211 8.57 2.13 5.61
N GLU A 212 7.43 2.53 6.18
CA GLU A 212 7.28 2.97 7.57
C GLU A 212 6.03 2.32 8.21
N ASP A 213 5.88 2.49 9.53
CA ASP A 213 4.72 2.02 10.30
C ASP A 213 4.43 0.51 10.18
N THR A 214 5.48 -0.30 10.12
CA THR A 214 5.39 -1.77 9.97
C THR A 214 6.58 -2.45 10.66
N LEU A 215 6.56 -3.78 10.85
CA LEU A 215 7.63 -4.50 11.57
C LEU A 215 9.01 -4.31 10.93
N LEU A 216 9.10 -4.41 9.59
CA LEU A 216 10.35 -4.24 8.84
C LEU A 216 10.30 -2.98 7.97
N THR A 217 11.01 -1.94 8.43
CA THR A 217 11.13 -0.65 7.76
C THR A 217 12.43 -0.56 6.96
N GLY A 218 12.43 0.24 5.90
CA GLY A 218 13.64 0.49 5.12
C GLY A 218 13.36 1.33 3.88
N GLU A 219 14.39 1.59 3.10
CA GLU A 219 14.28 2.35 1.85
C GLU A 219 14.90 1.58 0.70
N SER A 220 14.21 1.53 -0.45
CA SER A 220 14.74 0.94 -1.67
C SER A 220 14.50 1.83 -2.89
N SER A 221 15.43 1.71 -3.84
CA SER A 221 15.24 2.24 -5.18
C SER A 221 14.52 1.19 -6.03
N GLY A 222 13.56 1.63 -6.82
CA GLY A 222 12.71 0.75 -7.59
C GLY A 222 11.97 1.49 -8.68
N LYS A 223 10.88 0.88 -9.15
CA LYS A 223 10.10 1.38 -10.28
C LYS A 223 8.61 1.35 -9.99
N LEU A 224 7.92 2.41 -10.41
CA LEU A 224 6.47 2.46 -10.54
C LEU A 224 6.12 2.23 -12.01
N GLU A 225 5.40 1.14 -12.28
CA GLU A 225 5.06 0.73 -13.64
C GLU A 225 3.54 0.71 -13.83
N PHE A 226 3.04 1.34 -14.89
CA PHE A 226 1.61 1.35 -15.17
C PHE A 226 1.31 1.60 -16.64
N ASN A 227 0.14 1.12 -17.07
CA ASN A 227 -0.48 1.50 -18.33
C ASN A 227 -1.77 2.25 -18.01
N THR A 228 -1.94 3.46 -18.52
CA THR A 228 -3.12 4.29 -18.24
C THR A 228 -4.45 3.69 -18.70
N GLU A 229 -4.41 2.66 -19.55
CA GLU A 229 -5.61 1.92 -20.01
C GLU A 229 -5.95 0.71 -19.15
N VAL A 230 -5.02 0.24 -18.32
CA VAL A 230 -5.22 -0.94 -17.47
C VAL A 230 -5.75 -0.46 -16.13
N THR A 231 -6.99 -0.84 -15.82
CA THR A 231 -7.68 -0.40 -14.61
C THR A 231 -8.08 -1.58 -13.74
N ASP A 232 -8.22 -1.32 -12.43
CA ASP A 232 -8.82 -2.24 -11.49
C ASP A 232 -10.35 -2.32 -11.69
N LYS A 233 -11.01 -3.16 -10.89
CA LYS A 233 -12.48 -3.31 -10.88
C LYS A 233 -13.26 -2.01 -10.61
N ASN A 234 -12.61 -0.96 -10.13
CA ASN A 234 -13.19 0.35 -9.83
C ASN A 234 -12.80 1.42 -10.86
N ASN A 235 -12.31 1.02 -12.05
CA ASN A 235 -11.81 1.91 -13.09
C ASN A 235 -10.64 2.82 -12.66
N LYS A 236 -9.82 2.39 -11.69
CA LYS A 236 -8.61 3.10 -11.26
C LYS A 236 -7.35 2.46 -11.83
N VAL A 237 -6.40 3.27 -12.28
CA VAL A 237 -5.08 2.78 -12.70
C VAL A 237 -4.20 2.65 -11.45
N VAL A 238 -3.88 1.42 -11.07
CA VAL A 238 -3.00 1.13 -9.93
C VAL A 238 -1.62 0.73 -10.46
N ALA A 239 -0.59 1.43 -9.98
CA ALA A 239 0.79 1.17 -10.37
C ALA A 239 1.33 -0.11 -9.76
N ILE A 240 2.05 -0.86 -10.59
CA ILE A 240 2.90 -1.94 -10.17
C ILE A 240 4.10 -1.36 -9.44
N GLN A 241 4.32 -1.86 -8.23
CA GLN A 241 5.33 -1.39 -7.28
C GLN A 241 6.51 -2.35 -7.25
N ASN A 242 7.54 -2.08 -8.04
CA ASN A 242 8.74 -2.90 -8.16
C ASN A 242 9.83 -2.38 -7.21
N PHE A 243 9.71 -2.69 -5.92
CA PHE A 243 10.64 -2.30 -4.85
C PHE A 243 11.13 -3.53 -4.09
N ASP A 244 12.20 -3.38 -3.30
CA ASP A 244 12.73 -4.42 -2.39
C ASP A 244 11.78 -4.57 -1.20
N GLN A 245 10.70 -5.31 -1.43
CA GLN A 245 9.65 -5.53 -0.46
C GLN A 245 9.05 -6.94 -0.55
N SER A 246 8.50 -7.39 0.57
CA SER A 246 7.78 -8.64 0.66
C SER A 246 6.48 -8.51 1.41
N SER A 247 5.51 -9.30 0.98
CA SER A 247 4.24 -9.54 1.64
C SER A 247 3.95 -11.03 1.57
N PHE A 248 3.26 -11.54 2.57
CA PHE A 248 2.94 -12.95 2.68
C PHE A 248 1.63 -13.17 3.44
N LYS A 249 1.09 -14.36 3.25
CA LYS A 249 -0.09 -14.88 3.92
C LYS A 249 0.28 -16.20 4.57
N ILE A 250 -0.17 -16.40 5.80
CA ILE A 250 0.16 -17.58 6.59
C ILE A 250 -0.97 -18.60 6.48
N ASN A 251 -0.62 -19.82 6.10
CA ASN A 251 -1.46 -21.01 6.21
C ASN A 251 -1.00 -21.80 7.44
N LEU A 252 -1.69 -21.58 8.56
CA LEU A 252 -1.33 -22.13 9.86
C LEU A 252 -1.96 -23.53 10.05
N LYS A 253 -1.17 -24.51 10.48
CA LYS A 253 -1.59 -25.89 10.72
C LYS A 253 -1.29 -26.32 12.16
N ASN A 254 -2.06 -27.30 12.65
CA ASN A 254 -1.91 -27.90 13.98
C ASN A 254 -2.07 -26.88 15.11
N SER A 255 -3.09 -26.02 14.98
CA SER A 255 -3.28 -24.88 15.87
C SER A 255 -4.49 -24.99 16.80
N GLU A 256 -5.21 -26.10 16.70
CA GLU A 256 -6.53 -26.33 17.30
C GLU A 256 -6.49 -26.45 18.82
N ALA A 257 -5.40 -26.99 19.36
CA ALA A 257 -5.19 -27.15 20.80
C ALA A 257 -4.65 -25.88 21.49
N LEU A 258 -4.18 -24.89 20.71
CA LEU A 258 -3.58 -23.68 21.26
C LEU A 258 -4.62 -22.63 21.62
N ASP A 259 -4.27 -21.78 22.59
CA ASP A 259 -5.02 -20.59 22.95
C ASP A 259 -5.34 -19.73 21.70
N ASN A 260 -6.46 -19.02 21.75
CA ASN A 260 -6.92 -18.20 20.63
C ASN A 260 -5.90 -17.12 20.23
N SER A 261 -5.20 -16.53 21.21
CA SER A 261 -4.17 -15.53 20.96
C SER A 261 -2.86 -16.16 20.50
N LYS A 262 -2.38 -15.75 19.33
CA LYS A 262 -1.13 -16.20 18.72
C LYS A 262 -0.36 -14.97 18.21
N LYS A 263 0.96 -15.06 18.11
CA LYS A 263 1.83 -13.99 17.61
C LYS A 263 2.56 -14.45 16.35
N VAL A 264 2.58 -13.60 15.32
CA VAL A 264 3.50 -13.77 14.19
C VAL A 264 4.80 -13.08 14.56
N VAL A 265 5.91 -13.78 14.36
CA VAL A 265 7.25 -13.25 14.56
C VAL A 265 7.90 -13.09 13.19
N VAL A 266 8.32 -11.87 12.88
CA VAL A 266 9.01 -11.50 11.64
C VAL A 266 10.37 -10.91 12.03
N ASP A 267 11.43 -11.67 11.78
CA ASP A 267 12.81 -11.31 12.14
C ASP A 267 12.97 -10.85 13.61
N GLY A 268 12.35 -11.60 14.53
CA GLY A 268 12.38 -11.33 15.98
C GLY A 268 11.43 -10.24 16.46
N LYS A 269 10.66 -9.60 15.57
CA LYS A 269 9.61 -8.63 15.95
C LYS A 269 8.24 -9.28 15.87
N GLU A 270 7.35 -8.91 16.78
CA GLU A 270 6.07 -9.59 16.95
C GLU A 270 4.87 -8.71 16.62
N GLU A 271 3.84 -9.33 16.07
CA GLU A 271 2.50 -8.76 15.97
C GLU A 271 1.43 -9.84 16.20
N ASP A 272 0.18 -9.42 16.42
CA ASP A 272 -0.93 -10.36 16.56
C ASP A 272 -1.18 -11.15 15.27
N TYR A 273 -1.33 -12.47 15.42
CA TYR A 273 -1.77 -13.31 14.33
C TYR A 273 -3.27 -13.10 14.08
N VAL A 274 -3.58 -12.77 12.83
CA VAL A 274 -4.94 -12.70 12.28
C VAL A 274 -5.03 -13.67 11.13
N ASP A 275 -6.05 -14.53 11.17
CA ASP A 275 -6.32 -15.49 10.10
C ASP A 275 -6.61 -14.78 8.78
N ASN A 276 -6.15 -15.37 7.67
CA ASN A 276 -6.35 -14.89 6.31
C ASN A 276 -5.84 -13.45 6.03
N LYS A 277 -5.07 -12.85 6.96
CA LYS A 277 -4.43 -11.53 6.80
C LYS A 277 -3.23 -11.62 5.86
N ILE A 278 -3.03 -10.57 5.05
CA ILE A 278 -1.79 -10.32 4.33
C ILE A 278 -0.90 -9.47 5.24
N TYR A 279 0.29 -9.98 5.54
CA TYR A 279 1.34 -9.32 6.30
C TYR A 279 2.32 -8.64 5.33
N GLY A 280 2.79 -7.44 5.68
CA GLY A 280 3.57 -6.57 4.80
C GLY A 280 2.69 -5.60 3.99
N HIS A 281 3.27 -4.65 3.25
CA HIS A 281 4.60 -4.73 2.63
C HIS A 281 5.75 -4.40 3.59
N TYR A 282 6.61 -5.38 3.82
CA TYR A 282 7.86 -5.27 4.56
C TYR A 282 9.02 -4.91 3.65
N PHE A 283 9.95 -4.08 4.13
CA PHE A 283 11.24 -3.92 3.45
C PHE A 283 11.99 -5.25 3.42
N ASN A 284 12.50 -5.63 2.24
CA ASN A 284 13.23 -6.89 2.07
C ASN A 284 14.27 -6.78 0.95
N ASN A 285 15.53 -6.56 1.33
CA ASN A 285 16.67 -6.56 0.41
C ASN A 285 17.21 -7.97 0.13
N ASP A 286 17.06 -8.91 1.07
CA ASP A 286 17.56 -10.29 0.98
C ASP A 286 16.42 -11.28 1.30
N GLU A 287 16.44 -11.87 2.50
CA GLU A 287 15.38 -12.71 3.05
C GLU A 287 15.23 -12.43 4.55
N PHE A 288 14.02 -12.62 5.08
CA PHE A 288 13.78 -12.60 6.53
C PHE A 288 13.00 -13.84 6.98
N LYS A 289 13.11 -14.16 8.26
CA LYS A 289 12.50 -15.36 8.85
C LYS A 289 11.14 -15.05 9.48
N VAL A 290 10.20 -15.97 9.29
CA VAL A 290 8.85 -15.92 9.87
C VAL A 290 8.51 -17.23 10.57
N HIS A 291 7.91 -17.12 11.76
CA HIS A 291 7.22 -18.21 12.46
C HIS A 291 6.03 -17.67 13.25
N VAL A 292 5.23 -18.57 13.81
CA VAL A 292 4.13 -18.23 14.73
C VAL A 292 4.41 -18.84 16.10
N VAL A 293 4.13 -18.06 17.14
CA VAL A 293 4.14 -18.49 18.54
C VAL A 293 2.70 -18.57 19.04
N GLY A 294 2.37 -19.64 19.73
CA GLY A 294 1.10 -19.78 20.46
C GLY A 294 1.33 -20.46 21.79
N THR A 295 0.31 -20.44 22.65
CA THR A 295 0.41 -20.98 24.01
C THR A 295 -0.63 -22.05 24.30
N ILE A 296 -0.30 -22.94 25.23
CA ILE A 296 -1.24 -23.82 25.93
C ILE A 296 -0.90 -23.71 27.42
N ASP A 297 -1.82 -23.26 28.26
CA ASP A 297 -1.62 -23.06 29.71
C ASP A 297 -0.37 -22.21 30.04
N GLY A 298 -0.05 -21.24 29.19
CA GLY A 298 1.14 -20.38 29.32
C GLY A 298 2.47 -21.01 28.90
N LYS A 299 2.49 -22.26 28.42
CA LYS A 299 3.66 -22.84 27.73
C LYS A 299 3.65 -22.43 26.26
N GLU A 300 4.75 -21.89 25.79
CA GLU A 300 4.92 -21.50 24.39
C GLU A 300 5.25 -22.70 23.49
N PHE A 301 4.67 -22.65 22.29
CA PHE A 301 4.96 -23.53 21.17
C PHE A 301 5.24 -22.66 19.96
N VAL A 302 6.19 -23.09 19.13
CA VAL A 302 6.65 -22.34 17.95
C VAL A 302 6.47 -23.23 16.73
N THR A 303 6.09 -22.65 15.60
CA THR A 303 6.05 -23.36 14.33
C THR A 303 7.45 -23.61 13.78
N ASN A 304 7.56 -24.36 12.68
CA ASN A 304 8.75 -24.30 11.84
C ASN A 304 9.03 -22.86 11.36
N ASP A 305 10.30 -22.55 11.11
CA ASP A 305 10.70 -21.30 10.48
C ASP A 305 10.51 -21.36 8.95
N ARG A 306 10.19 -20.20 8.35
CA ARG A 306 10.20 -20.02 6.89
C ARG A 306 10.94 -18.74 6.52
N ASN A 307 11.79 -18.83 5.50
CA ASN A 307 12.41 -17.65 4.90
C ASN A 307 11.47 -17.04 3.86
N ILE A 308 11.35 -15.73 3.89
CA ILE A 308 10.55 -14.93 2.96
C ILE A 308 11.50 -14.11 2.11
N SER A 309 11.62 -14.48 0.83
CA SER A 309 12.38 -13.70 -0.15
C SER A 309 11.53 -12.54 -0.69
N LYS A 310 12.13 -11.64 -1.47
CA LYS A 310 11.44 -10.58 -2.20
C LYS A 310 10.28 -11.10 -3.05
N ASN A 311 9.12 -10.41 -3.06
CA ASN A 311 8.03 -10.82 -3.96
C ASN A 311 8.44 -10.62 -5.43
N LYS A 312 8.26 -11.66 -6.26
CA LYS A 312 8.49 -11.58 -7.73
C LYS A 312 7.39 -10.79 -8.47
N TYR A 313 6.19 -10.76 -7.90
CA TYR A 313 5.01 -10.10 -8.45
C TYR A 313 4.28 -9.34 -7.33
N GLN A 314 3.24 -8.56 -7.64
CA GLN A 314 2.44 -7.88 -6.61
C GLN A 314 1.57 -8.81 -5.75
N SER A 315 1.67 -10.12 -5.92
CA SER A 315 0.94 -11.10 -5.11
C SER A 315 1.72 -11.46 -3.85
N PRO A 316 1.04 -11.57 -2.69
CA PRO A 316 1.67 -12.07 -1.48
C PRO A 316 2.13 -13.53 -1.67
N GLN A 317 3.19 -13.92 -0.95
CA GLN A 317 3.64 -15.30 -0.87
C GLN A 317 2.74 -16.10 0.08
N GLU A 318 2.44 -17.35 -0.25
CA GLU A 318 1.74 -18.27 0.64
C GLU A 318 2.78 -19.02 1.49
N VAL A 319 2.62 -19.00 2.82
CA VAL A 319 3.61 -19.50 3.77
C VAL A 319 2.97 -20.54 4.68
N ASP A 320 3.38 -21.79 4.52
CA ASP A 320 2.93 -22.90 5.35
C ASP A 320 3.77 -22.98 6.64
N LEU A 321 3.08 -22.77 7.77
CA LEU A 321 3.62 -22.87 9.12
C LEU A 321 2.81 -23.89 9.92
N SER A 322 3.49 -24.78 10.63
CA SER A 322 2.86 -25.83 11.43
C SER A 322 3.52 -25.94 12.79
N PHE A 323 2.70 -26.06 13.83
CA PHE A 323 3.19 -26.47 15.15
C PHE A 323 3.52 -27.97 15.14
N ASN A 324 4.50 -28.35 15.96
CA ASN A 324 4.84 -29.76 16.16
C ASN A 324 3.74 -30.44 16.99
N GLN A 325 2.87 -31.21 16.32
CA GLN A 325 1.74 -31.89 16.95
C GLN A 325 2.19 -32.89 18.03
N ASP A 326 3.29 -33.61 17.84
CA ASP A 326 3.79 -34.57 18.81
C ASP A 326 4.20 -33.88 20.12
N SER A 327 4.78 -32.69 20.02
CA SER A 327 5.17 -31.88 21.19
C SER A 327 3.95 -31.35 21.95
N ILE A 328 2.88 -30.99 21.22
CA ILE A 328 1.60 -30.58 21.80
C ILE A 328 0.94 -31.78 22.50
N ASN A 329 0.79 -32.91 21.80
CA ASN A 329 0.18 -34.13 22.34
C ASN A 329 0.90 -34.60 23.61
N LYS A 330 2.25 -34.57 23.60
CA LYS A 330 3.05 -34.92 24.77
C LYS A 330 2.76 -34.00 25.95
N PHE A 331 2.65 -32.70 25.71
CA PHE A 331 2.33 -31.73 26.76
C PHE A 331 0.92 -31.93 27.34
N GLU A 332 -0.07 -32.18 26.50
CA GLU A 332 -1.44 -32.48 26.95
C GLU A 332 -1.49 -33.76 27.78
N GLN A 333 -0.74 -34.79 27.37
CA GLN A 333 -0.63 -36.03 28.14
C GLN A 333 0.02 -35.78 29.51
N GLU A 334 1.14 -35.06 29.55
CA GLU A 334 1.81 -34.65 30.80
C GLU A 334 0.84 -33.86 31.71
N ASN A 335 0.03 -32.96 31.15
CA ASN A 335 -0.97 -32.21 31.93
C ASN A 335 -2.05 -33.12 32.51
N LYS A 336 -2.60 -34.06 31.73
CA LYS A 336 -3.59 -35.05 32.22
C LYS A 336 -3.01 -35.93 33.33
N GLU A 337 -1.74 -36.30 33.24
CA GLU A 337 -1.05 -37.06 34.29
C GLU A 337 -0.92 -36.23 35.59
N ILE A 338 -0.56 -34.94 35.47
CA ILE A 338 -0.50 -34.01 36.61
C ILE A 338 -1.89 -33.85 37.24
N GLU A 339 -2.94 -33.67 36.44
CA GLU A 339 -4.32 -33.59 36.92
C GLU A 339 -4.72 -34.85 37.71
N ASN A 340 -4.44 -36.04 37.16
CA ASN A 340 -4.75 -37.30 37.83
C ASN A 340 -3.98 -37.46 39.15
N LYS A 341 -2.71 -37.03 39.21
CA LYS A 341 -1.95 -36.98 40.45
C LYS A 341 -2.56 -36.00 41.46
N GLY A 342 -3.00 -34.82 41.00
CA GLY A 342 -3.70 -33.84 41.83
C GLY A 342 -5.02 -34.36 42.41
N LYS A 343 -5.80 -35.09 41.61
CA LYS A 343 -7.01 -35.79 42.09
C LYS A 343 -6.65 -36.75 43.22
N LYS A 344 -5.68 -37.63 42.99
CA LYS A 344 -5.24 -38.60 44.00
C LYS A 344 -4.76 -37.90 45.27
N PHE A 345 -3.92 -36.88 45.14
CA PHE A 345 -3.42 -36.05 46.24
C PHE A 345 -4.56 -35.49 47.11
N MET A 346 -5.65 -35.01 46.50
CA MET A 346 -6.79 -34.48 47.25
C MET A 346 -7.63 -35.54 47.97
N ILE A 347 -7.71 -36.75 47.40
CA ILE A 347 -8.34 -37.90 48.08
C ILE A 347 -7.50 -38.33 49.27
N ASP A 348 -6.19 -38.47 49.09
CA ASP A 348 -5.24 -38.85 50.14
C ASP A 348 -5.24 -37.81 51.28
N TYR A 349 -5.18 -36.52 50.93
CA TYR A 349 -5.35 -35.41 51.88
C TYR A 349 -6.67 -35.51 52.68
N THR A 350 -7.79 -35.80 52.02
CA THR A 350 -9.09 -35.89 52.71
C THR A 350 -9.13 -37.07 53.70
N ASN A 351 -8.48 -38.17 53.36
CA ASN A 351 -8.35 -39.33 54.23
C ASN A 351 -7.46 -39.02 55.46
N ASP A 352 -6.33 -38.36 55.25
CA ASP A 352 -5.42 -37.98 56.33
C ASP A 352 -5.99 -36.86 57.20
N LEU A 353 -6.81 -35.97 56.61
CA LEU A 353 -7.58 -34.97 57.35
C LEU A 353 -8.53 -35.61 58.35
N ASN A 354 -9.19 -36.72 58.01
CA ASN A 354 -10.00 -37.48 58.96
C ASN A 354 -9.17 -38.04 60.13
N GLN A 355 -7.96 -38.52 59.87
CA GLN A 355 -7.06 -38.98 60.93
C GLN A 355 -6.59 -37.83 61.81
N ALA A 356 -6.27 -36.68 61.19
CA ALA A 356 -5.89 -35.46 61.88
C ALA A 356 -6.98 -35.03 62.88
N TYR A 357 -8.25 -34.98 62.47
CA TYR A 357 -9.36 -34.67 63.38
C TYR A 357 -9.57 -35.75 64.46
N LYS A 358 -9.47 -37.03 64.10
CA LYS A 358 -9.62 -38.15 65.06
C LYS A 358 -8.56 -38.12 66.17
N LYS A 359 -7.34 -37.70 65.84
CA LYS A 359 -6.21 -37.59 66.78
C LYS A 359 -6.03 -36.19 67.36
N SER A 360 -6.73 -35.19 66.81
CA SER A 360 -6.54 -33.77 67.08
C SER A 360 -5.07 -33.33 66.90
N ASP A 361 -4.41 -33.84 65.85
CA ASP A 361 -3.00 -33.60 65.57
C ASP A 361 -2.82 -33.14 64.11
N TYR A 362 -2.30 -31.91 63.93
CA TYR A 362 -2.07 -31.31 62.62
C TYR A 362 -0.96 -32.01 61.81
N LYS A 363 -0.05 -32.74 62.46
CA LYS A 363 1.07 -33.41 61.80
C LYS A 363 0.64 -34.40 60.70
N TYR A 364 -0.56 -34.96 60.80
CA TYR A 364 -1.09 -35.87 59.78
C TYR A 364 -1.35 -35.18 58.43
N ILE A 365 -1.49 -33.86 58.39
CA ILE A 365 -1.75 -33.11 57.14
C ILE A 365 -0.73 -32.03 56.84
N SER A 366 0.29 -31.84 57.69
CA SER A 366 1.29 -30.77 57.52
C SER A 366 1.98 -30.86 56.16
N ASP A 367 2.26 -32.08 55.70
CA ASP A 367 3.01 -32.33 54.47
C ASP A 367 2.17 -32.06 53.21
N TYR A 368 0.84 -31.91 53.32
CA TYR A 368 -0.01 -31.54 52.20
C TYR A 368 -0.14 -30.03 52.02
N ILE A 369 0.22 -29.23 53.03
CA ILE A 369 -0.08 -27.79 53.05
C ILE A 369 1.22 -27.01 53.00
N GLU A 370 1.23 -25.90 52.26
CA GLU A 370 2.38 -25.00 52.24
C GLU A 370 2.67 -24.47 53.65
N GLU A 371 3.91 -24.63 54.12
CA GLU A 371 4.34 -24.19 55.44
C GLU A 371 4.18 -22.67 55.61
N ASP A 372 3.93 -22.22 56.85
CA ASP A 372 3.71 -20.82 57.22
C ASP A 372 2.59 -20.06 56.48
N SER A 373 1.80 -20.76 55.65
CA SER A 373 0.69 -20.19 54.88
C SER A 373 -0.52 -19.86 55.77
N LYS A 374 -1.43 -19.02 55.23
CA LYS A 374 -2.73 -18.75 55.87
C LYS A 374 -3.55 -20.04 56.04
N VAL A 375 -3.47 -20.94 55.05
CA VAL A 375 -4.15 -22.23 55.07
C VAL A 375 -3.59 -23.10 56.19
N ALA A 376 -2.27 -23.20 56.33
CA ALA A 376 -1.64 -23.97 57.41
C ALA A 376 -2.09 -23.50 58.79
N LYS A 377 -2.06 -22.18 59.02
CA LYS A 377 -2.51 -21.57 60.30
C LYS A 377 -3.98 -21.85 60.59
N HIS A 378 -4.84 -21.73 59.57
CA HIS A 378 -6.27 -22.01 59.69
C HIS A 378 -6.53 -23.49 59.98
N MET A 379 -5.95 -24.39 59.19
CA MET A 379 -6.16 -25.83 59.32
C MET A 379 -5.62 -26.38 60.63
N LYS A 380 -4.46 -25.89 61.09
CA LYS A 380 -3.91 -26.23 62.40
C LYS A 380 -4.89 -25.89 63.52
N LYS A 381 -5.42 -24.65 63.53
CA LYS A 381 -6.42 -24.21 64.51
C LYS A 381 -7.68 -25.09 64.47
N MET A 382 -8.16 -25.44 63.27
CA MET A 382 -9.37 -26.24 63.11
C MET A 382 -9.18 -27.67 63.61
N VAL A 383 -8.09 -28.33 63.25
CA VAL A 383 -7.78 -29.71 63.68
C VAL A 383 -7.55 -29.81 65.19
N GLU A 384 -6.81 -28.87 65.77
CA GLU A 384 -6.46 -28.87 67.21
C GLU A 384 -7.64 -28.44 68.11
N SER A 385 -8.69 -27.82 67.55
CA SER A 385 -9.90 -27.40 68.29
C SER A 385 -10.74 -28.55 68.84
N LYS A 386 -10.38 -29.81 68.57
CA LYS A 386 -11.12 -31.04 68.92
C LYS A 386 -12.51 -31.13 68.26
N ALA A 387 -12.75 -30.39 67.18
CA ALA A 387 -13.94 -30.55 66.35
C ALA A 387 -14.03 -31.98 65.81
N LYS A 388 -15.17 -32.64 65.97
CA LYS A 388 -15.39 -34.03 65.51
C LYS A 388 -15.90 -34.06 64.07
N ASN A 389 -15.14 -33.46 63.16
CA ASN A 389 -15.47 -33.50 61.74
C ASN A 389 -15.04 -34.85 61.15
N LYS A 390 -15.99 -35.53 60.49
CA LYS A 390 -15.72 -36.73 59.70
C LYS A 390 -16.18 -36.46 58.27
N TYR A 391 -15.22 -36.41 57.36
CA TYR A 391 -15.43 -36.26 55.93
C TYR A 391 -15.62 -37.64 55.28
N SER A 392 -16.62 -37.79 54.43
CA SER A 392 -16.83 -38.98 53.61
C SER A 392 -17.12 -38.61 52.15
N ASN A 393 -17.02 -39.62 51.27
CA ASN A 393 -17.38 -39.50 49.86
C ASN A 393 -16.70 -38.31 49.14
N PRO A 394 -15.36 -38.19 49.20
CA PRO A 394 -14.67 -37.14 48.45
C PRO A 394 -14.84 -37.37 46.95
N GLN A 395 -15.40 -36.39 46.26
CA GLN A 395 -15.62 -36.40 44.83
C GLN A 395 -14.97 -35.15 44.22
N ILE A 396 -14.14 -35.35 43.21
CA ILE A 396 -13.59 -34.24 42.41
C ILE A 396 -14.65 -33.86 41.38
N ASP A 397 -15.23 -32.68 41.53
CA ASP A 397 -16.23 -32.16 40.60
C ASP A 397 -15.57 -31.51 39.39
N ASP A 398 -14.49 -30.78 39.61
CA ASP A 398 -13.72 -30.11 38.56
C ASP A 398 -12.24 -30.05 38.91
N ILE A 399 -11.40 -30.12 37.88
CA ILE A 399 -9.98 -29.88 37.99
C ILE A 399 -9.49 -29.16 36.74
N SER A 400 -8.78 -28.06 36.94
CA SER A 400 -8.23 -27.27 35.84
C SER A 400 -6.86 -26.73 36.20
N LYS A 401 -5.97 -26.71 35.21
CA LYS A 401 -4.65 -26.11 35.34
C LYS A 401 -4.74 -24.63 34.97
N ASP A 402 -4.08 -23.79 35.76
CA ASP A 402 -3.87 -22.38 35.48
C ASP A 402 -2.41 -22.08 35.75
N LYS A 403 -1.61 -22.05 34.68
CA LYS A 403 -0.15 -21.87 34.71
C LYS A 403 0.55 -22.91 35.61
N ASP A 404 1.03 -22.49 36.78
CA ASP A 404 1.74 -23.31 37.77
C ASP A 404 0.83 -23.88 38.86
N LYS A 405 -0.47 -23.55 38.82
CA LYS A 405 -1.45 -23.96 39.81
C LYS A 405 -2.47 -24.93 39.24
N LEU A 406 -2.92 -25.84 40.09
CA LEU A 406 -4.06 -26.70 39.81
C LEU A 406 -5.23 -26.26 40.68
N LYS A 407 -6.33 -25.85 40.07
CA LYS A 407 -7.58 -25.52 40.77
C LYS A 407 -8.41 -26.78 40.86
N VAL A 408 -8.84 -27.12 42.07
CA VAL A 408 -9.65 -28.31 42.32
C VAL A 408 -10.94 -27.89 43.01
N ILE A 409 -12.07 -28.35 42.47
CA ILE A 409 -13.36 -28.31 43.16
C ILE A 409 -13.65 -29.71 43.67
N LEU A 410 -13.77 -29.84 44.99
CA LEU A 410 -14.00 -31.11 45.65
C LEU A 410 -15.25 -31.00 46.54
N THR A 411 -16.18 -31.93 46.33
CA THR A 411 -17.33 -32.15 47.22
C THR A 411 -17.01 -33.25 48.21
N LYS A 412 -17.39 -33.05 49.47
CA LYS A 412 -17.26 -34.02 50.56
C LYS A 412 -18.46 -33.91 51.51
N GLU A 413 -18.78 -34.97 52.21
CA GLU A 413 -19.87 -35.01 53.19
C GLU A 413 -19.33 -34.88 54.62
N VAL A 414 -19.94 -34.01 55.43
CA VAL A 414 -19.62 -33.82 56.85
C VAL A 414 -20.91 -33.82 57.65
N ASN A 415 -21.03 -34.71 58.63
CA ASN A 415 -22.20 -34.78 59.52
C ASN A 415 -23.54 -34.78 58.75
N ASN A 416 -23.61 -35.56 57.67
CA ASN A 416 -24.74 -35.67 56.72
C ASN A 416 -25.03 -34.43 55.86
N ASN A 417 -24.17 -33.41 55.86
CA ASN A 417 -24.25 -32.26 54.96
C ASN A 417 -23.18 -32.34 53.87
N LYS A 418 -23.52 -31.96 52.64
CA LYS A 418 -22.54 -31.80 51.56
C LYS A 418 -21.86 -30.44 51.68
N ILE A 419 -20.54 -30.44 51.55
CA ILE A 419 -19.70 -29.24 51.50
C ILE A 419 -18.92 -29.31 50.20
N GLN A 420 -18.98 -28.23 49.43
CA GLN A 420 -18.13 -28.05 48.28
C GLN A 420 -16.99 -27.10 48.65
N SER A 421 -15.79 -27.44 48.21
CA SER A 421 -14.58 -26.73 48.57
C SER A 421 -13.74 -26.49 47.33
N LYS A 422 -13.22 -25.28 47.21
CA LYS A 422 -12.25 -24.89 46.18
C LYS A 422 -10.84 -24.89 46.79
N TYR A 423 -9.92 -25.58 46.13
CA TYR A 423 -8.50 -25.61 46.50
C TYR A 423 -7.65 -25.08 45.34
N SER A 424 -6.57 -24.39 45.68
CA SER A 424 -5.46 -24.11 44.74
C SER A 424 -4.25 -24.92 45.19
N LEU A 425 -3.74 -25.77 44.31
CA LEU A 425 -2.55 -26.60 44.53
C LEU A 425 -1.38 -26.03 43.75
N LYS A 426 -0.22 -25.91 44.38
CA LYS A 426 1.05 -25.61 43.73
C LYS A 426 1.75 -26.91 43.42
N TYR A 427 2.05 -27.16 42.14
CA TYR A 427 2.79 -28.34 41.70
C TYR A 427 4.29 -28.06 41.69
N ASN A 428 5.08 -28.86 42.41
CA ASN A 428 6.52 -28.81 42.37
C ASN A 428 7.04 -29.91 41.40
N LYS A 429 7.64 -29.47 40.29
CA LYS A 429 8.18 -30.37 39.26
C LYS A 429 9.38 -31.19 39.76
N ASP A 430 10.20 -30.62 40.63
CA ASP A 430 11.44 -31.25 41.10
C ASP A 430 11.15 -32.41 42.06
N THR A 431 10.14 -32.24 42.92
CA THR A 431 9.70 -33.28 43.85
C THR A 431 8.54 -34.12 43.33
N ASN A 432 7.95 -33.73 42.18
CA ASN A 432 6.75 -34.35 41.61
C ASN A 432 5.61 -34.46 42.65
N ASP A 433 5.39 -33.39 43.41
CA ASP A 433 4.44 -33.35 44.53
C ASP A 433 3.65 -32.02 44.56
N PHE A 434 2.57 -31.99 45.34
CA PHE A 434 1.68 -30.84 45.48
C PHE A 434 1.69 -30.26 46.89
N LYS A 435 1.42 -28.96 46.98
CA LYS A 435 1.07 -28.28 48.25
C LYS A 435 -0.22 -27.50 48.08
N ILE A 436 -1.12 -27.61 49.06
CA ILE A 436 -2.30 -26.75 49.17
C ILE A 436 -1.83 -25.37 49.61
N ILE A 437 -2.06 -24.38 48.76
CA ILE A 437 -1.71 -22.97 49.03
C ILE A 437 -2.93 -22.11 49.37
N GLU A 438 -4.10 -22.50 48.87
CA GLU A 438 -5.37 -21.79 49.10
C GLU A 438 -6.51 -22.80 49.25
N TYR A 439 -7.47 -22.47 50.09
CA TYR A 439 -8.66 -23.28 50.35
C TYR A 439 -9.82 -22.36 50.76
N THR A 440 -11.02 -22.62 50.24
CA THR A 440 -12.26 -21.94 50.63
C THR A 440 -13.46 -22.85 50.37
N ASP A 441 -14.41 -22.93 51.31
CA ASP A 441 -15.70 -23.58 51.07
C ASP A 441 -16.60 -22.65 50.23
N ILE A 442 -17.35 -23.22 49.28
CA ILE A 442 -18.18 -22.49 48.30
C ILE A 442 -19.66 -22.87 48.36
#